data_AF-A0A9R0YZI1-F1
#
_entry.id   AF-A0A9R0YZI1-F1
#
_cell.length_a   1.000
_cell.length_b   1.000
_cell.length_c   1.000
_cell.angle_alpha   90.00
_cell.angle_beta   90.00
_cell.angle_gamma   90.00
#
_symmetry.space_group_name_H-M   'P 1'
#
loop_
_entity.id
_entity.type
_entity.pdbx_description
1 polymer ?
#
loop_
_entity_poly.entity_id
_entity_poly.type
_entity_poly.pdbx_seq_one_letter_code
_entity_poly.pdbx_strand_id
1 'polypeptide(L)'
;MEAALVSVATGVLKPVLEKLAALLGDEYKRFKGVRKDIKSIARELAAMEAFLLKMSEEEDPDVQDKFWMNEVRELSYDMEDAIDDFMQSVGDKDEKPDDFIEKIKN
;
A
#
# COMPACT_ATOMS: atom_id res chain seq x y z
N MET A 1 -25.99 6.97 -3.15
CA MET A 1 -24.81 7.11 -2.26
C MET A 1 -23.86 5.93 -2.39
N GLU A 2 -24.31 4.78 -2.90
CA GLU A 2 -23.52 3.54 -3.09
C GLU A 2 -22.25 3.71 -3.93
N ALA A 3 -22.31 4.37 -5.09
CA ALA A 3 -21.13 4.52 -5.96
C ALA A 3 -19.95 5.28 -5.28
N ALA A 4 -20.23 6.20 -4.36
CA ALA A 4 -19.20 6.91 -3.61
C ALA A 4 -18.58 6.03 -2.52
N LEU A 5 -19.37 5.17 -1.85
CA LEU A 5 -18.87 4.24 -0.86
C LEU A 5 -18.04 3.12 -1.50
N VAL A 6 -18.47 2.58 -2.65
CA VAL A 6 -17.72 1.61 -3.46
C VAL A 6 -16.36 2.18 -3.87
N SER A 7 -16.34 3.42 -4.39
CA SER A 7 -15.11 4.10 -4.80
C SER A 7 -14.15 4.36 -3.63
N VAL A 8 -14.66 4.62 -2.43
CA VAL A 8 -13.82 4.85 -1.24
C VAL A 8 -13.31 3.53 -0.67
N ALA A 9 -14.12 2.48 -0.70
CA ALA A 9 -13.80 1.16 -0.14
C ALA A 9 -12.76 0.41 -0.98
N THR A 10 -12.91 0.38 -2.31
CA THR A 10 -11.90 -0.21 -3.22
C THR A 10 -10.74 0.73 -3.54
N GLY A 11 -10.94 2.04 -3.40
CA GLY A 11 -9.92 3.02 -3.71
C GLY A 11 -8.76 3.06 -2.72
N VAL A 12 -8.99 2.72 -1.44
CA VAL A 12 -8.00 2.98 -0.39
C VAL A 12 -6.86 1.94 -0.36
N LEU A 13 -7.18 0.65 -0.52
CA LEU A 13 -6.19 -0.43 -0.43
C LEU A 13 -5.41 -0.63 -1.74
N LYS A 14 -5.95 -0.19 -2.86
CA LYS A 14 -5.36 -0.39 -4.18
C LYS A 14 -3.97 0.24 -4.32
N PRO A 15 -3.73 1.51 -3.95
CA PRO A 15 -2.39 2.10 -3.94
C PRO A 15 -1.39 1.29 -3.11
N VAL A 16 -1.80 0.82 -1.93
CA VAL A 16 -0.95 0.01 -1.03
C VAL A 16 -0.55 -1.31 -1.70
N LEU A 17 -1.51 -2.02 -2.32
CA LEU A 17 -1.25 -3.25 -3.06
C LEU A 17 -0.31 -3.03 -4.26
N GLU A 18 -0.49 -1.93 -4.99
CA GLU A 18 0.38 -1.57 -6.11
C GLU A 18 1.82 -1.26 -5.64
N LYS A 19 1.99 -0.54 -4.52
CA LYS A 19 3.31 -0.28 -3.92
C LYS A 19 3.97 -1.56 -3.42
N LEU A 20 3.23 -2.47 -2.77
CA LEU A 20 3.75 -3.79 -2.37
C LEU A 20 4.20 -4.62 -3.59
N ALA A 21 3.47 -4.55 -4.70
CA ALA A 21 3.87 -5.19 -5.95
C ALA A 21 5.16 -4.56 -6.52
N ALA A 22 5.31 -3.23 -6.45
CA ALA A 22 6.52 -2.52 -6.85
C ALA A 22 7.74 -2.94 -6.00
N LEU A 23 7.57 -3.10 -4.67
CA LEU A 23 8.61 -3.62 -3.78
C LEU A 23 9.00 -5.09 -4.08
N LEU A 24 8.13 -5.83 -4.78
CA LEU A 24 8.45 -7.14 -5.33
C LEU A 24 9.11 -7.05 -6.72
N GLY A 25 9.19 -5.87 -7.33
CA GLY A 25 9.89 -5.64 -8.59
C GLY A 25 11.42 -5.78 -8.49
N ASP A 26 12.07 -5.72 -9.64
CA ASP A 26 13.53 -5.88 -9.77
C ASP A 26 14.31 -4.70 -9.17
N GLU A 27 13.71 -3.51 -9.12
CA GLU A 27 14.27 -2.30 -8.49
C GLU A 27 14.59 -2.54 -7.00
N TYR A 28 13.74 -3.30 -6.31
CA TYR A 28 13.88 -3.59 -4.87
C TYR A 28 14.42 -5.00 -4.58
N LYS A 29 15.01 -5.68 -5.57
CA LYS A 29 15.49 -7.08 -5.45
C LYS A 29 16.56 -7.31 -4.37
N ARG A 30 17.20 -6.24 -3.87
CA ARG A 30 18.18 -6.31 -2.78
C ARG A 30 17.56 -6.71 -1.44
N PHE A 31 16.27 -6.48 -1.24
CA PHE A 31 15.54 -6.77 0.01
C PHE A 31 14.99 -8.20 0.08
N LYS A 32 15.79 -9.20 -0.31
CA LYS A 32 15.33 -10.60 -0.40
C LYS A 32 14.75 -11.16 0.91
N GLY A 33 15.26 -10.70 2.06
CA GLY A 33 14.85 -11.18 3.38
C GLY A 33 13.39 -10.90 3.73
N VAL A 34 12.82 -9.80 3.23
CA VAL A 34 11.47 -9.34 3.58
C VAL A 34 10.42 -9.62 2.51
N ARG A 35 10.82 -10.20 1.37
CA ARG A 35 9.89 -10.48 0.24
C ARG A 35 8.80 -11.47 0.61
N LYS A 36 9.06 -12.40 1.55
CA LYS A 36 8.04 -13.33 2.05
C LYS A 36 6.97 -12.57 2.82
N ASP A 37 7.39 -11.63 3.66
CA ASP A 37 6.50 -10.84 4.51
C ASP A 37 5.66 -9.88 3.65
N ILE A 38 6.29 -9.20 2.68
CA ILE A 38 5.58 -8.36 1.68
C ILE A 38 4.47 -9.16 0.96
N LYS A 39 4.75 -10.40 0.58
CA LYS A 39 3.73 -11.27 -0.06
C LYS A 39 2.62 -11.69 0.91
N SER A 40 2.92 -11.92 2.19
CA SER A 40 1.91 -12.24 3.20
C SER A 40 0.98 -11.04 3.38
N ILE A 41 1.57 -9.86 3.58
CA ILE A 41 0.85 -8.60 3.75
C ILE A 41 -0.04 -8.33 2.54
N ALA A 42 0.49 -8.43 1.31
CA ALA A 42 -0.31 -8.23 0.10
C ALA A 42 -1.51 -9.19 0.01
N ARG A 43 -1.35 -10.45 0.45
CA ARG A 43 -2.44 -11.43 0.49
C ARG A 43 -3.49 -11.08 1.54
N GLU A 44 -3.07 -10.65 2.72
CA GLU A 44 -3.96 -10.24 3.82
C GLU A 44 -4.76 -8.99 3.41
N LEU A 45 -4.12 -8.01 2.80
CA LEU A 45 -4.79 -6.82 2.28
C LEU A 45 -5.77 -7.13 1.14
N ALA A 46 -5.42 -8.04 0.24
CA ALA A 46 -6.37 -8.48 -0.80
C ALA A 46 -7.63 -9.14 -0.20
N ALA A 47 -7.50 -9.84 0.94
CA ALA A 47 -8.66 -10.38 1.65
C ALA A 47 -9.51 -9.26 2.29
N MET A 48 -8.87 -8.22 2.83
CA MET A 48 -9.56 -7.05 3.37
C MET A 48 -10.24 -6.22 2.26
N GLU A 49 -9.62 -6.08 1.09
CA GLU A 49 -10.22 -5.44 -0.09
C GLU A 49 -11.47 -6.21 -0.54
N ALA A 50 -11.43 -7.54 -0.55
CA ALA A 50 -12.61 -8.35 -0.86
C ALA A 50 -13.74 -8.17 0.17
N PHE A 51 -13.41 -8.02 1.46
CA PHE A 51 -14.39 -7.67 2.48
C PHE A 51 -15.01 -6.29 2.22
N LEU A 52 -14.19 -5.28 1.97
CA LEU A 52 -14.65 -3.92 1.67
C LEU A 52 -15.52 -3.85 0.41
N LEU A 53 -15.16 -4.61 -0.64
CA LEU A 53 -15.97 -4.73 -1.85
C LEU A 53 -17.34 -5.33 -1.55
N LYS A 54 -17.39 -6.43 -0.79
CA LYS A 54 -18.66 -7.03 -0.35
C LYS A 54 -19.51 -6.02 0.42
N MET A 55 -18.91 -5.30 1.38
CA MET A 55 -19.62 -4.31 2.19
C MET A 55 -20.09 -3.10 1.38
N SER A 56 -19.46 -2.81 0.24
CA SER A 56 -19.88 -1.72 -0.63
C SER A 56 -21.18 -2.01 -1.40
N GLU A 57 -21.58 -3.28 -1.47
CA GLU A 57 -22.84 -3.74 -2.07
C GLU A 57 -23.95 -3.92 -1.01
N GLU A 58 -23.64 -3.79 0.28
CA GLU A 58 -24.60 -3.92 1.37
C GLU A 58 -25.35 -2.60 1.62
N GLU A 59 -26.67 -2.64 1.63
CA GLU A 59 -27.51 -1.44 1.78
C GLU A 59 -27.58 -0.96 3.24
N ASP A 60 -27.57 -1.89 4.21
CA ASP A 60 -27.59 -1.56 5.64
C ASP A 60 -26.60 -2.40 6.46
N PRO A 61 -25.28 -2.11 6.35
CA PRO A 61 -24.28 -2.82 7.13
C PRO A 61 -24.48 -2.53 8.62
N ASP A 62 -24.32 -3.55 9.45
CA ASP A 62 -24.53 -3.41 10.89
C ASP A 62 -23.44 -2.52 11.55
N VAL A 63 -23.57 -2.29 12.85
CA VAL A 63 -22.62 -1.44 13.60
C VAL A 63 -21.20 -2.03 13.58
N GLN A 64 -21.07 -3.35 13.60
CA GLN A 64 -19.79 -4.04 13.58
C GLN A 64 -19.15 -3.95 12.19
N ASP A 65 -19.93 -4.13 11.12
CA ASP A 65 -19.46 -3.99 9.74
C ASP A 65 -18.98 -2.56 9.47
N LYS A 66 -19.77 -1.55 9.85
CA LYS A 66 -19.41 -0.13 9.72
C LYS A 66 -18.11 0.20 10.46
N PHE A 67 -17.92 -0.36 11.66
CA PHE A 67 -16.68 -0.20 12.42
C PHE A 67 -15.48 -0.82 11.68
N TRP A 68 -15.58 -2.08 11.24
CA TRP A 68 -14.51 -2.75 10.53
C TRP A 68 -14.15 -2.09 9.20
N MET A 69 -15.13 -1.58 8.47
CA MET A 69 -14.87 -0.81 7.24
C MET A 69 -14.02 0.44 7.53
N ASN A 70 -14.24 1.09 8.66
CA ASN A 70 -13.44 2.23 9.09
C ASN A 70 -12.02 1.79 9.50
N GLU A 71 -11.89 0.74 10.31
CA GLU A 71 -10.58 0.23 10.74
C GLU A 71 -9.69 -0.18 9.55
N VAL A 72 -10.26 -0.85 8.55
CA VAL A 72 -9.51 -1.21 7.34
C VAL A 72 -9.08 0.03 6.55
N ARG A 73 -9.88 1.09 6.55
CA ARG A 73 -9.52 2.36 5.91
C ARG A 73 -8.36 3.04 6.61
N GLU A 74 -8.42 3.19 7.94
CA GLU A 74 -7.35 3.81 8.72
C GLU A 74 -6.05 2.99 8.60
N LEU A 75 -6.14 1.66 8.70
CA LEU A 75 -5.00 0.77 8.47
C LEU A 75 -4.37 0.97 7.09
N SER A 76 -5.19 1.20 6.05
CA SER A 76 -4.68 1.46 4.71
C SER A 76 -3.85 2.73 4.63
N TYR A 77 -4.26 3.80 5.33
CA TYR A 77 -3.48 5.05 5.37
C TYR A 77 -2.17 4.86 6.15
N ASP A 78 -2.22 4.21 7.32
CA ASP A 78 -1.02 3.91 8.10
C ASP A 78 -0.01 3.08 7.30
N MET A 79 -0.49 2.12 6.51
CA MET A 79 0.35 1.30 5.65
C MET A 79 0.88 2.05 4.43
N GLU A 80 0.07 2.94 3.85
CA GLU A 80 0.51 3.78 2.76
C GLU A 80 1.69 4.66 3.17
N ASP A 81 1.57 5.34 4.30
CA ASP A 81 2.62 6.19 4.87
C ASP A 81 3.89 5.37 5.19
N ALA A 82 3.73 4.22 5.84
CA ALA A 82 4.87 3.36 6.18
C ALA A 82 5.63 2.83 4.95
N ILE A 83 4.91 2.52 3.86
CA ILE A 83 5.55 2.06 2.62
C ILE A 83 6.24 3.23 1.91
N ASP A 84 5.61 4.41 1.88
CA ASP A 84 6.21 5.61 1.27
C ASP A 84 7.49 6.03 2.00
N ASP A 85 7.48 6.02 3.33
CA ASP A 85 8.66 6.27 4.16
C ASP A 85 9.77 5.25 3.88
N PHE A 86 9.41 3.96 3.75
CA PHE A 86 10.36 2.92 3.38
C PHE A 86 10.96 3.18 1.99
N MET A 87 10.13 3.43 0.98
CA MET A 87 10.57 3.65 -0.40
C MET A 87 11.45 4.90 -0.53
N GLN A 88 11.12 6.00 0.16
CA GLN A 88 11.96 7.20 0.23
C GLN A 88 13.31 6.92 0.90
N SER A 89 13.31 6.28 2.07
CA SER A 89 14.55 5.97 2.81
C SER A 89 15.52 5.04 2.08
N VAL A 90 15.00 4.31 1.10
CA VAL A 90 15.70 3.36 0.25
C VAL A 90 16.16 4.03 -1.05
N GLY A 91 15.33 4.89 -1.65
CA GLY A 91 15.64 5.67 -2.85
C GLY A 91 16.75 6.70 -2.62
N ASP A 92 16.74 7.38 -1.46
CA ASP A 92 17.79 8.34 -1.09
C ASP A 92 19.18 7.67 -0.95
N LYS A 93 19.21 6.36 -0.70
CA LYS A 93 20.46 5.58 -0.59
C LYS A 93 20.95 5.05 -1.94
N ASP A 94 20.21 5.27 -3.02
CA ASP A 94 20.56 4.90 -4.39
C ASP A 94 20.99 6.11 -5.25
N GLU A 95 21.13 7.32 -4.66
CA GLU A 95 21.93 8.38 -5.27
C GLU A 95 23.37 7.86 -5.43
N LYS A 96 23.70 7.39 -6.63
CA LYS A 96 25.05 6.94 -6.95
C LYS A 96 26.00 8.10 -6.69
N PRO A 97 27.12 7.89 -5.97
CA PRO A 97 28.13 8.93 -5.78
C PRO A 97 28.71 9.45 -7.11
N ASP A 98 28.52 8.71 -8.20
CA ASP A 98 28.93 9.11 -9.55
C ASP A 98 28.19 10.38 -10.03
N ASP A 99 26.89 10.52 -9.73
CA ASP A 99 26.10 11.72 -10.09
C ASP A 99 26.52 12.95 -9.28
N PHE A 100 26.96 12.73 -8.04
CA PHE A 100 27.49 13.80 -7.18
C PHE A 100 28.80 14.37 -7.72
N ILE A 101 29.68 13.52 -8.27
CA ILE A 101 30.95 13.95 -8.86
C ILE A 101 30.74 14.73 -10.17
N GLU A 102 29.71 14.42 -10.96
CA GLU A 102 29.38 15.20 -12.16
C GLU A 102 28.83 16.61 -11.82
N LYS A 103 28.06 16.75 -10.75
CA LYS A 103 27.51 18.05 -10.31
C LYS A 103 28.57 19.03 -9.79
N ILE A 104 29.71 18.55 -9.28
CA ILE A 104 30.80 19.39 -8.76
C ILE A 104 31.76 19.85 -9.88
N LYS A 105 31.69 19.21 -11.06
CA LYS A 105 32.58 19.52 -12.19
C LYS A 105 32.06 20.64 -13.12
N ASN A 106 30.85 21.14 -12.89
CA ASN A 106 30.27 22.32 -13.55
C ASN A 106 30.24 23.53 -12.60
#